data_AF-A0A974T0X2-F1
#
_entry.id   AF-A0A974T0X2-F1
#
_cell.length_a   1.000
_cell.length_b   1.000
_cell.length_c   1.000
_cell.angle_alpha   90.00
_cell.angle_beta   90.00
_cell.angle_gamma   90.00
#
_symmetry.space_group_name_H-M   'P 1'
#
loop_
_entity.id
_entity.type
_entity.pdbx_description
1 polymer ?
#
loop_
_entity_poly.entity_id
_entity_poly.type
_entity_poly.pdbx_seq_one_letter_code
_entity_poly.pdbx_strand_id
1 'polypeptide(L)'
;MKGLSGILASFRLKDKLILAALVLCTQNACVSAPPTRSTYKTPGLSPAQTGRIYDECLYEAKKATASASAKTSVGYRQFELYNMCLKLKGITYVGDFTMPDEKWKPILEHCKAEARSAVAGRPVSRQRDELQEDLEVSCYKQKGVVYHQ
;
A
#
# COMPACT_ATOMS: atom_id res chain seq x y z
N MET A 1 -13.14 -68.41 28.34
CA MET A 1 -12.04 -67.94 27.46
C MET A 1 -12.60 -67.57 26.10
N LYS A 2 -12.07 -66.48 25.51
CA LYS A 2 -12.40 -65.85 24.20
C LYS A 2 -13.68 -65.00 24.21
N GLY A 3 -13.69 -63.73 23.84
CA GLY A 3 -12.66 -62.85 23.26
C GLY A 3 -13.36 -61.79 22.42
N LEU A 4 -13.18 -60.51 22.77
CA LEU A 4 -13.65 -59.35 22.02
C LEU A 4 -13.06 -59.32 20.60
N SER A 5 -13.87 -59.00 19.59
CA SER A 5 -13.44 -58.29 18.37
C SER A 5 -14.66 -57.83 17.58
N GLY A 6 -15.13 -56.63 17.92
CA GLY A 6 -15.86 -55.78 17.00
C GLY A 6 -14.92 -54.70 16.48
N ILE A 7 -15.27 -54.17 15.31
CA ILE A 7 -14.70 -52.98 14.66
C ILE A 7 -13.45 -53.26 13.82
N LEU A 8 -13.65 -53.43 12.51
CA LEU A 8 -12.72 -52.95 11.48
C LEU A 8 -13.41 -52.91 10.12
N ALA A 9 -13.05 -51.90 9.33
CA ALA A 9 -13.39 -51.67 7.92
C ALA A 9 -14.59 -50.75 7.62
N SER A 10 -14.46 -49.48 7.99
CA SER A 10 -14.99 -48.35 7.18
C SER A 10 -13.97 -47.20 7.17
N PHE A 11 -12.81 -47.47 6.56
CA PHE A 11 -11.79 -46.46 6.25
C PHE A 11 -11.40 -46.60 4.79
N ARG A 12 -12.31 -46.24 3.88
CA ARG A 12 -11.99 -45.98 2.46
C ARG A 12 -12.97 -44.95 1.92
N LEU A 13 -12.59 -43.67 1.99
CA LEU A 13 -12.85 -42.67 0.92
C LEU A 13 -12.33 -41.28 1.29
N LYS A 14 -12.21 -40.94 2.58
CA LYS A 14 -11.84 -39.57 3.01
C LYS A 14 -10.36 -39.20 2.82
N ASP A 15 -9.45 -40.17 2.86
CA ASP A 15 -8.01 -39.88 2.84
C ASP A 15 -7.45 -39.47 1.47
N LYS A 16 -8.16 -39.74 0.37
CA LYS A 16 -7.72 -39.30 -0.97
C LYS A 16 -8.10 -37.86 -1.31
N LEU A 17 -9.17 -37.33 -0.69
CA LEU A 17 -9.59 -35.94 -0.91
C LEU A 17 -8.71 -34.93 -0.17
N ILE A 18 -8.15 -35.32 0.99
CA ILE A 18 -7.27 -34.43 1.77
C ILE A 18 -5.91 -34.27 1.08
N LEU A 19 -5.39 -35.31 0.44
CA LEU A 19 -4.13 -35.21 -0.30
C LEU A 19 -4.25 -34.33 -1.57
N ALA A 20 -5.40 -34.33 -2.26
CA ALA A 20 -5.59 -33.49 -3.44
C ALA A 20 -5.69 -31.99 -3.10
N ALA A 21 -6.29 -31.64 -1.96
CA ALA A 21 -6.40 -30.26 -1.51
C ALA A 21 -5.06 -29.66 -1.03
N LEU A 22 -4.19 -30.47 -0.41
CA LEU A 22 -2.86 -30.04 0.01
C LEU A 22 -1.87 -29.86 -1.18
N VAL A 23 -2.07 -30.58 -2.28
CA VAL A 23 -1.20 -30.50 -3.48
C VAL A 23 -1.55 -29.31 -4.37
N LEU A 24 -2.72 -28.69 -4.22
CA LEU A 24 -3.10 -27.49 -4.98
C LEU A 24 -2.45 -26.20 -4.44
N CYS A 25 -1.96 -26.19 -3.20
CA CYS A 25 -1.19 -25.07 -2.65
C CYS A 25 0.32 -25.18 -2.90
N THR A 26 0.84 -26.34 -3.34
CA THR A 26 2.28 -26.52 -3.58
C THR A 26 2.73 -26.17 -4.99
N GLN A 27 1.80 -26.01 -5.95
CA GLN A 27 2.15 -25.69 -7.34
C GLN A 27 1.86 -24.25 -7.76
N ASN A 28 0.91 -23.59 -7.10
CA ASN A 28 0.75 -22.14 -7.21
C ASN A 28 1.30 -21.53 -5.94
N ALA A 29 2.57 -21.12 -6.01
CA ALA A 29 3.12 -20.12 -5.10
C ALA A 29 2.02 -19.08 -4.83
N CYS A 30 1.80 -18.73 -3.57
CA CYS A 30 1.03 -17.55 -3.21
C CYS A 30 1.73 -16.35 -3.90
N VAL A 31 1.38 -16.07 -5.17
CA VAL A 31 1.84 -14.89 -5.87
C VAL A 31 1.09 -13.77 -5.18
N SER A 32 1.70 -13.26 -4.10
CA SER A 32 1.21 -12.09 -3.39
C SER A 32 0.91 -11.05 -4.46
N ALA A 33 -0.35 -10.58 -4.50
CA ALA A 33 -0.69 -9.47 -5.37
C ALA A 33 0.35 -8.36 -5.15
N PRO A 34 0.85 -7.72 -6.22
CA PRO A 34 1.80 -6.65 -6.07
C PRO A 34 1.22 -5.60 -5.11
N PRO A 35 2.05 -5.02 -4.22
CA PRO A 35 1.56 -4.05 -3.25
C PRO A 35 1.09 -2.76 -3.95
N THR A 36 -0.03 -2.23 -3.45
CA THR A 36 -0.53 -0.90 -3.81
C THR A 36 0.09 0.14 -2.88
N ARG A 37 0.58 1.25 -3.44
CA ARG A 37 1.22 2.34 -2.70
C ARG A 37 0.57 3.67 -3.04
N SER A 38 0.30 4.45 -2.01
CA SER A 38 -0.14 5.84 -2.15
C SER A 38 1.05 6.78 -2.26
N THR A 39 1.00 7.73 -3.21
CA THR A 39 2.01 8.77 -3.38
C THR A 39 1.49 10.12 -2.90
N TYR A 40 2.32 10.83 -2.13
CA TYR A 40 2.01 12.14 -1.59
C TYR A 40 3.16 13.12 -1.87
N LYS A 41 2.81 14.37 -2.13
CA LYS A 41 3.72 15.51 -2.16
C LYS A 41 3.74 16.20 -0.81
N THR A 42 4.92 16.51 -0.30
CA THR A 42 5.18 17.02 1.05
C THR A 42 6.15 18.21 1.03
N PRO A 43 5.94 19.21 0.18
CA PRO A 43 6.93 20.25 -0.07
C PRO A 43 7.21 21.08 1.18
N GLY A 44 8.50 21.26 1.49
CA GLY A 44 8.94 22.04 2.65
C GLY A 44 8.66 21.39 4.00
N LEU A 45 8.21 20.13 4.04
CA LEU A 45 8.04 19.36 5.28
C LEU A 45 9.22 18.42 5.49
N SER A 46 9.76 18.40 6.70
CA SER A 46 10.73 17.37 7.10
C SER A 46 10.05 16.00 7.25
N PRO A 47 10.77 14.87 7.08
CA PRO A 47 10.21 13.53 7.28
C PRO A 47 9.52 13.34 8.64
N ALA A 48 10.07 13.95 9.70
CA ALA A 48 9.50 13.89 11.03
C ALA A 48 8.18 14.68 11.16
N GLN A 49 8.06 15.84 10.49
CA GLN A 49 6.80 16.59 10.44
C GLN A 49 5.74 15.81 9.65
N THR A 50 6.12 15.30 8.48
CA THR A 50 5.24 14.49 7.64
C THR A 50 4.70 13.27 8.39
N GLY A 51 5.58 12.54 9.09
CA GLY A 51 5.16 11.38 9.90
C GLY A 51 4.13 11.73 10.96
N ARG A 52 4.34 12.82 11.71
CA ARG A 52 3.37 13.29 12.71
C ARG A 52 2.02 13.67 12.09
N ILE A 53 2.03 14.33 10.93
CA ILE A 53 0.80 14.70 10.22
C ILE A 53 0.04 13.44 9.76
N TYR A 54 0.75 12.43 9.27
CA TYR A 54 0.15 11.14 8.90
C TYR A 54 -0.53 10.48 10.10
N ASP A 55 0.14 10.42 11.24
CA ASP A 55 -0.42 9.83 12.46
C ASP A 55 -1.65 10.60 12.96
N GLU A 56 -1.56 11.94 13.00
CA GLU A 56 -2.67 12.83 13.39
C GLU A 56 -3.89 12.64 12.47
N CYS A 57 -3.69 12.73 11.16
CA CYS A 57 -4.78 12.61 10.21
C CYS A 57 -5.39 11.21 10.19
N LEU A 58 -4.58 10.16 10.38
CA LEU A 58 -5.09 8.79 10.46
C LEU A 58 -5.92 8.59 11.73
N TYR A 59 -5.48 9.15 12.85
CA TYR A 59 -6.22 9.12 14.11
C TYR A 59 -7.58 9.81 13.98
N GLU A 60 -7.62 11.04 13.46
CA GLU A 60 -8.86 11.78 13.29
C GLU A 60 -9.82 11.12 12.29
N ALA A 61 -9.29 10.58 11.18
CA ALA A 61 -10.11 9.84 10.23
C ALA A 61 -10.74 8.58 10.86
N LYS A 62 -9.97 7.79 11.61
CA LYS A 62 -10.47 6.60 12.32
C LYS A 62 -11.53 6.95 13.36
N LYS A 63 -11.28 8.02 14.14
CA LYS A 63 -12.21 8.51 15.15
C LYS A 63 -13.54 8.94 14.53
N ALA A 64 -13.49 9.68 13.43
CA ALA A 64 -14.66 10.14 12.72
C ALA A 64 -15.46 8.96 12.10
N THR A 65 -14.79 7.96 11.51
CA THR A 65 -15.49 6.81 10.92
C THR A 65 -16.00 5.79 11.95
N ALA A 66 -15.34 5.67 13.11
CA ALA A 66 -15.84 4.84 14.21
C ALA A 66 -17.22 5.31 14.73
N SER A 67 -17.55 6.58 14.51
CA SER A 67 -18.85 7.16 14.88
C SER A 67 -19.95 7.00 13.79
N ALA A 68 -19.61 6.47 12.62
CA ALA A 68 -20.52 6.39 11.47
C ALA A 68 -21.26 5.04 11.39
N SER A 69 -22.57 5.12 11.11
CA SER A 69 -23.51 4.01 10.89
C SER A 69 -22.98 2.91 9.94
N ALA A 70 -23.32 1.64 10.24
CA ALA A 70 -22.89 0.41 9.54
C ALA A 70 -23.25 0.32 8.04
N LYS A 71 -23.88 1.34 7.45
CA LYS A 71 -24.31 1.35 6.04
C LYS A 71 -23.25 1.85 5.05
N THR A 72 -22.19 2.50 5.51
CA THR A 72 -21.06 2.95 4.65
C THR A 72 -19.86 2.03 4.81
N SER A 73 -19.14 1.75 3.71
CA SER A 73 -17.84 1.09 3.80
C SER A 73 -16.89 1.98 4.61
N VAL A 74 -16.66 1.60 5.86
CA VAL A 74 -15.88 2.37 6.84
C VAL A 74 -14.51 2.74 6.27
N GLY A 75 -13.90 1.86 5.47
CA GLY A 75 -12.60 2.08 4.84
C GLY A 75 -12.57 3.22 3.81
N TYR A 76 -13.55 3.31 2.90
CA TYR A 76 -13.57 4.35 1.86
C TYR A 76 -13.72 5.74 2.48
N ARG A 77 -14.69 5.88 3.39
CA ARG A 77 -14.93 7.15 4.10
C ARG A 77 -13.74 7.56 4.97
N GLN A 78 -13.02 6.59 5.55
CA GLN A 78 -11.82 6.88 6.33
C GLN A 78 -10.70 7.42 5.43
N PHE A 79 -10.51 6.82 4.25
CA PHE A 79 -9.51 7.27 3.29
C PHE A 79 -9.77 8.69 2.79
N GLU A 80 -11.03 9.03 2.48
CA GLU A 80 -11.42 10.39 2.10
C GLU A 80 -11.14 11.40 3.21
N LEU A 81 -11.55 11.10 4.44
CA LEU A 81 -11.31 11.95 5.61
C LEU A 81 -9.82 12.13 5.88
N TYR A 82 -9.04 11.07 5.74
CA TYR A 82 -7.59 11.09 5.85
C TYR A 82 -6.97 12.05 4.82
N ASN A 83 -7.29 11.89 3.53
CA ASN A 83 -6.78 12.75 2.46
C ASN A 83 -7.21 14.20 2.59
N MET A 84 -8.43 14.46 3.07
CA MET A 84 -8.87 15.83 3.36
C MET A 84 -8.05 16.46 4.48
N CYS A 85 -7.79 15.74 5.57
CA CYS A 85 -6.92 16.22 6.64
C CYS A 85 -5.49 16.51 6.14
N LEU A 86 -4.92 15.59 5.36
CA LEU A 86 -3.59 15.78 4.75
C LEU A 86 -3.53 17.05 3.90
N LYS A 87 -4.55 17.26 3.06
CA LYS A 87 -4.65 18.45 2.20
C LYS A 87 -4.69 19.74 2.99
N LEU A 88 -5.45 19.79 4.09
CA LEU A 88 -5.51 20.95 4.99
C LEU A 88 -4.16 21.24 5.66
N LYS A 89 -3.32 20.21 5.84
CA LYS A 89 -1.96 20.33 6.40
C LYS A 89 -0.87 20.56 5.34
N GLY A 90 -1.26 20.76 4.07
CA GLY A 90 -0.34 21.06 2.97
C GLY A 90 0.26 19.84 2.28
N ILE A 91 -0.22 18.63 2.58
CA ILE A 91 0.20 17.39 1.92
C ILE A 91 -0.78 17.06 0.79
N THR A 92 -0.28 16.84 -0.41
CA THR A 92 -1.13 16.60 -1.59
C THR A 92 -1.07 15.15 -2.02
N TYR A 93 -2.21 14.47 -2.05
CA TYR A 93 -2.33 13.13 -2.61
C TYR A 93 -2.19 13.16 -4.13
N VAL A 94 -1.32 12.31 -4.67
CA VAL A 94 -1.07 12.17 -6.12
C VAL A 94 -1.91 11.04 -6.71
N GLY A 95 -2.03 9.93 -5.98
CA GLY A 95 -2.69 8.72 -6.44
C GLY A 95 -2.06 7.46 -5.89
N ASP A 96 -2.75 6.35 -6.10
CA ASP A 96 -2.28 5.00 -5.80
C ASP A 96 -1.74 4.33 -7.06
N PHE A 97 -0.73 3.49 -6.91
CA PHE A 97 -0.25 2.63 -7.98
C PHE A 97 0.11 1.24 -7.44
N THR A 98 -0.04 0.23 -8.28
CA THR A 98 0.25 -1.16 -7.91
C THR A 98 1.43 -1.66 -8.72
N MET A 99 2.53 -2.01 -8.04
CA MET A 99 3.75 -2.47 -8.69
C MET A 99 4.59 -3.34 -7.74
N PRO A 100 5.22 -4.43 -8.23
CA PRO A 100 6.20 -5.20 -7.45
C PRO A 100 7.38 -4.34 -6.98
N ASP A 101 7.93 -4.63 -5.80
CA ASP A 101 9.07 -3.89 -5.23
C ASP A 101 10.30 -3.92 -6.15
N GLU A 102 10.53 -5.04 -6.83
CA GLU A 102 11.66 -5.27 -7.72
C GLU A 102 11.63 -4.32 -8.92
N LYS A 103 10.43 -3.94 -9.37
CA LYS A 103 10.24 -2.94 -10.44
C LYS A 103 10.24 -1.52 -9.87
N TRP A 104 9.63 -1.32 -8.71
CA TRP A 104 9.44 0.01 -8.13
C TRP A 104 10.75 0.63 -7.63
N LYS A 105 11.56 -0.11 -6.86
CA LYS A 105 12.81 0.39 -6.26
C LYS A 105 13.76 1.06 -7.27
N PRO A 106 14.12 0.44 -8.40
CA PRO A 106 15.03 1.08 -9.35
C PRO A 106 14.44 2.34 -9.98
N ILE A 107 13.12 2.39 -10.24
CA ILE A 107 12.44 3.59 -10.75
C ILE A 107 12.50 4.71 -9.70
N LEU A 108 12.20 4.37 -8.45
CA LEU A 108 12.22 5.30 -7.31
C LEU A 108 13.59 5.96 -7.15
N GLU A 109 14.65 5.15 -7.09
CA GLU A 109 16.02 5.63 -6.90
C GLU A 109 16.48 6.51 -8.06
N HIS A 110 16.24 6.07 -9.31
CA HIS A 110 16.62 6.81 -10.51
C HIS A 110 15.93 8.17 -10.57
N CYS A 111 14.61 8.21 -10.45
CA CYS A 111 13.86 9.46 -10.56
C CYS A 111 14.13 10.43 -9.40
N LYS A 112 14.41 9.92 -8.20
CA LYS A 112 14.86 10.77 -7.08
C LYS A 112 16.23 11.39 -7.35
N ALA A 113 17.17 10.62 -7.88
CA ALA A 113 18.49 11.14 -8.23
C ALA A 113 18.40 12.19 -9.35
N GLU A 114 17.59 11.93 -10.38
CA GLU A 114 17.35 12.85 -11.49
C GLU A 114 16.74 14.17 -11.01
N ALA A 115 15.66 14.12 -10.23
CA ALA A 115 14.99 15.31 -9.71
C ALA A 115 15.90 16.13 -8.79
N ARG A 116 16.62 15.48 -7.87
CA ARG A 116 17.61 16.15 -7.00
C ARG A 116 18.69 16.85 -7.81
N SER A 117 19.19 16.22 -8.86
CA SER A 117 20.21 16.80 -9.74
C SER A 117 19.67 18.02 -10.48
N ALA A 118 18.41 17.97 -10.94
CA ALA A 118 17.77 19.07 -11.65
C ALA A 118 17.55 20.33 -10.77
N VAL A 119 17.44 20.17 -9.45
CA VAL A 119 17.23 21.30 -8.52
C VAL A 119 18.48 21.66 -7.70
N ALA A 120 19.61 20.98 -7.91
CA ALA A 120 20.81 21.12 -7.06
C ALA A 120 21.36 22.56 -6.98
N GLY A 121 21.22 23.35 -8.06
CA GLY A 121 21.64 24.75 -8.10
C GLY A 121 20.66 25.76 -7.49
N ARG A 122 19.50 25.30 -6.99
CA ARG A 122 18.44 26.18 -6.45
C ARG A 122 18.54 26.27 -4.92
N PRO A 123 18.29 27.46 -4.34
CA PRO A 123 18.28 27.62 -2.89
C PRO A 123 17.19 26.77 -2.23
N VAL A 124 17.48 26.27 -1.04
CA VAL A 124 16.52 25.51 -0.22
C VAL A 124 15.30 26.39 0.04
N SER A 125 14.15 25.96 -0.47
CA SER A 125 12.89 26.68 -0.36
C SER A 125 11.74 25.71 -0.64
N ARG A 126 10.54 26.06 -0.16
CA ARG A 126 9.34 25.29 -0.47
C ARG A 126 9.11 25.14 -1.97
N GLN A 127 9.31 26.20 -2.75
CA GLN A 127 9.16 26.16 -4.22
C GLN A 127 10.15 25.21 -4.90
N ARG A 128 11.39 25.14 -4.39
CA ARG A 128 12.37 24.15 -4.87
C ARG A 128 11.91 22.73 -4.58
N ASP A 129 11.41 22.48 -3.37
CA ASP A 129 10.95 21.15 -2.97
C ASP A 129 9.70 20.73 -3.76
N GLU A 130 8.76 21.66 -4.01
CA GLU A 130 7.61 21.46 -4.91
C GLU A 130 8.08 21.04 -6.31
N LEU A 131 9.02 21.79 -6.89
CA LEU A 131 9.58 21.47 -8.20
C LEU A 131 10.27 20.10 -8.21
N GLN A 132 11.02 19.76 -7.16
CA GLN A 132 11.69 18.46 -7.08
C GLN A 132 10.66 17.33 -7.08
N GLU A 133 9.63 17.40 -6.23
CA GLU A 133 8.59 16.38 -6.15
C GLU A 133 7.76 16.30 -7.45
N ASP A 134 7.54 17.42 -8.14
CA ASP A 134 6.89 17.45 -9.47
C ASP A 134 7.72 16.71 -10.52
N LEU A 135 9.03 16.91 -10.52
CA LEU A 135 9.96 16.21 -11.41
C LEU A 135 10.03 14.72 -11.08
N GLU A 136 10.05 14.34 -9.79
CA GLU A 136 9.99 12.93 -9.37
C GLU A 136 8.73 12.25 -9.92
N VAL A 137 7.55 12.84 -9.73
CA VAL A 137 6.27 12.31 -10.23
C VAL A 137 6.24 12.24 -11.76
N SER A 138 6.80 13.24 -12.44
CA SER A 138 6.89 13.25 -13.90
C SER A 138 7.76 12.12 -14.43
N CYS A 139 8.93 11.91 -13.81
CA CYS A 139 9.81 10.79 -14.14
C CYS A 139 9.13 9.44 -13.87
N TYR A 140 8.42 9.27 -12.74
CA TYR A 140 7.67 8.04 -12.45
C TYR A 140 6.68 7.70 -13.57
N LYS A 141 5.91 8.69 -14.04
CA LYS A 141 4.95 8.51 -15.15
C LYS A 141 5.66 8.11 -16.45
N GLN A 142 6.78 8.76 -16.78
CA GLN A 142 7.57 8.41 -17.98
C GLN A 142 8.14 6.99 -17.92
N LYS A 143 8.44 6.47 -16.72
CA LYS A 143 8.88 5.08 -16.50
C LYS A 143 7.73 4.08 -16.40
N GLY A 144 6.49 4.50 -16.68
CA GLY A 144 5.33 3.62 -16.77
C GLY A 144 4.54 3.45 -15.46
N VAL A 145 4.76 4.30 -14.45
CA VAL A 145 3.90 4.32 -13.25
C VAL A 145 2.56 4.97 -13.61
N VAL A 146 1.48 4.20 -13.46
CA VAL A 146 0.10 4.66 -13.67
C VAL A 146 -0.55 4.88 -12.31
N TYR A 147 -1.06 6.08 -12.10
CA TYR A 147 -1.74 6.46 -10.87
C TYR A 147 -3.26 6.34 -11.01
N HIS A 148 -3.90 5.84 -9.95
CA HIS A 148 -5.35 5.76 -9.78
C HIS A 148 -5.77 6.67 -8.62
N GLN A 149 -6.95 7.30 -8.71
CA GLN A 149 -7.50 8.21 -7.69
C GLN A 149 -8.94 7.81 -7.35
#